data_AF-A0A1B6MNT4-F1
#
_entry.id   AF-A0A1B6MNT4-F1
#
_cell.length_a   1.000
_cell.length_b   1.000
_cell.length_c   1.000
_cell.angle_alpha   90.00
_cell.angle_beta   90.00
_cell.angle_gamma   90.00
#
_symmetry.space_group_name_H-M   'P 1'
#
loop_
_entity.id
_entity.type
_entity.pdbx_description
1 polymer ?
#
loop_
_entity_poly.entity_id
_entity_poly.type
_entity_poly.pdbx_seq_one_letter_code
_entity_poly.pdbx_strand_id
1 'polypeptide(L)'
;MRWNNSSIKCSQWLQFLVLSTLLVTTFGGCLFPLDWTGRWFQSGIGHLTVNSTYFESKGECVQIEGDKYIVNERVEKDPCKRCIAVYKRHDNVIQYKESNCLSYDSLEELCHDITGDQSLLSMFRADEASTIPCPFKSPPYKFSYNRGSGDCSFPLSRIDSCTDDSKLLVYFAACPDVTGTESGVEELNCLATWKEGSSRYLVAKIKKDLNLSEEDSYRCYMYSKKPGSELMYQVAQSGDATCSSVTSPSEGSKTMFLTRVESRHERCQFPSWVVSHHHWHSLGNDHSYHFSHKNATLRITREHGPTEMRLVCHHVVTNSSTVTLVAHATAGCKNGYICMVFHKRDSAVIQVQQSIEMVKEPTEACIPPFTDSRQMSSPVTLITVSLPETRCPHAGHYIASSGQASWTLPADPDPLCHTNTSVSISCFATPNAISFQTCSSEYNAVYHCHGTWSENRTTYVIASPVSRKSTDAKRYCFILNQRSGYMTLHRLSDSCNLSANRITSPLNLTLQGSCSENSASKDSSMLVLPSILSLKVALVLLNIFR
;
A
#
# COMPACT_ATOMS: atom_id res chain seq x y z
N MET A 1 -72.11 55.26 6.88
CA MET A 1 -71.70 54.10 6.04
C MET A 1 -70.23 54.33 5.68
N ARG A 2 -69.31 53.53 6.24
CA ARG A 2 -68.56 52.44 5.56
C ARG A 2 -67.67 53.01 4.41
N TRP A 3 -66.34 52.89 4.36
CA TRP A 3 -65.44 51.83 4.82
C TRP A 3 -64.02 52.32 5.15
N ASN A 4 -63.38 51.50 5.97
CA ASN A 4 -62.01 51.53 6.48
C ASN A 4 -61.03 51.02 5.41
N ASN A 5 -59.78 51.50 5.39
CA ASN A 5 -58.67 50.74 4.80
C ASN A 5 -57.43 50.84 5.70
N SER A 6 -57.05 49.68 6.23
CA SER A 6 -56.07 49.44 7.27
C SER A 6 -54.68 49.19 6.70
N SER A 7 -53.70 49.99 7.11
CA SER A 7 -52.27 49.63 7.04
C SER A 7 -51.79 49.31 8.45
N ILE A 8 -51.94 48.04 8.84
CA ILE A 8 -51.38 47.53 10.10
C ILE A 8 -49.95 47.05 9.81
N LYS A 9 -49.02 47.77 10.41
CA LYS A 9 -47.58 47.72 10.20
C LYS A 9 -46.98 46.40 10.68
N CYS A 10 -45.98 45.98 9.93
CA CYS A 10 -45.02 44.88 10.03
C CYS A 10 -44.29 44.70 11.40
N SER A 11 -44.74 45.35 12.47
CA SER A 11 -44.05 45.39 13.77
C SER A 11 -44.43 44.27 14.73
N GLN A 12 -45.57 43.60 14.54
CA GLN A 12 -46.02 42.53 15.45
C GLN A 12 -45.48 41.14 15.08
N TRP A 13 -45.08 40.92 13.82
CA TRP A 13 -44.45 39.66 13.38
C TRP A 13 -42.98 39.55 13.81
N LEU A 14 -42.29 40.69 13.98
CA LEU A 14 -40.91 40.71 14.47
C LEU A 14 -40.82 40.35 15.95
N GLN A 15 -41.82 40.73 16.76
CA GLN A 15 -41.86 40.38 18.19
C GLN A 15 -42.17 38.90 18.43
N PHE A 16 -42.94 38.23 17.57
CA PHE A 16 -43.15 36.78 17.66
C PHE A 16 -41.94 35.94 17.22
N LEU A 17 -41.13 36.44 16.27
CA LEU A 17 -39.87 35.81 15.87
C LEU A 17 -38.74 36.01 16.89
N VAL A 18 -38.74 37.13 17.62
CA VAL A 18 -37.80 37.37 18.72
C VAL A 18 -38.20 36.61 20.00
N LEU A 19 -39.50 36.36 20.24
CA LEU A 19 -39.94 35.50 21.34
C LEU A 19 -39.82 34.00 21.03
N SER A 20 -39.90 33.58 19.76
CA SER A 20 -39.62 32.18 19.38
C SER A 20 -38.11 31.86 19.33
N THR A 21 -37.25 32.87 19.17
CA THR A 21 -35.79 32.71 19.30
C THR A 21 -35.30 32.79 20.75
N LEU A 22 -36.13 33.24 21.70
CA LEU A 22 -35.88 33.15 23.14
C LEU A 22 -36.45 31.87 23.79
N LEU A 23 -37.11 31.01 23.01
CA LEU A 23 -37.59 29.69 23.42
C LEU A 23 -37.05 28.57 22.51
N VAL A 24 -35.83 28.74 21.98
CA VAL A 24 -34.96 27.57 21.87
C VAL A 24 -34.47 27.33 23.28
N THR A 25 -35.27 26.57 24.03
CA THR A 25 -34.79 25.97 25.27
C THR A 25 -33.50 25.25 24.90
N THR A 26 -32.39 25.78 25.40
CA THR A 26 -31.17 25.02 25.60
C THR A 26 -31.56 23.83 26.47
N PHE A 27 -32.02 22.75 25.85
CA PHE A 27 -31.84 21.42 26.40
C PHE A 27 -30.35 21.14 26.31
N GLY A 28 -29.58 21.79 27.18
CA GLY A 28 -28.21 21.39 27.51
C GLY A 28 -28.31 20.10 28.30
N GLY A 29 -28.76 19.03 27.64
CA GLY A 29 -28.67 17.69 28.20
C GLY A 29 -27.19 17.34 28.37
N CYS A 30 -26.86 16.65 29.46
CA CYS A 30 -25.54 16.07 29.63
C CYS A 30 -25.31 15.06 28.50
N LEU A 31 -24.30 15.31 27.68
CA LEU A 31 -23.91 14.41 26.60
C LEU A 31 -22.43 14.06 26.71
N PHE A 32 -22.13 12.78 26.53
CA PHE A 32 -20.77 12.35 26.28
C PHE A 32 -20.32 12.77 24.87
N PRO A 33 -19.03 13.07 24.68
CA PRO A 33 -18.47 13.37 23.37
C PRO A 33 -18.77 12.27 22.33
N LEU A 34 -19.21 12.69 21.14
CA LEU A 34 -19.64 11.76 20.08
C LEU A 34 -18.53 10.81 19.63
N ASP A 35 -17.28 11.26 19.68
CA ASP A 35 -16.10 10.47 19.35
C ASP A 35 -15.83 9.33 20.35
N TRP A 36 -16.42 9.36 21.54
CA TRP A 36 -16.36 8.23 22.48
C TRP A 36 -17.35 7.13 22.13
N THR A 37 -18.30 7.40 21.24
CA THR A 37 -19.31 6.42 20.83
C THR A 37 -18.64 5.17 20.26
N GLY A 38 -19.09 4.00 20.70
CA GLY A 38 -18.63 2.70 20.21
C GLY A 38 -18.42 1.68 21.32
N ARG A 39 -17.80 0.54 20.95
CA ARG A 39 -17.43 -0.53 21.89
C ARG A 39 -16.00 -0.36 22.39
N TRP A 40 -15.84 -0.55 23.69
CA TRP A 40 -14.59 -0.43 24.42
C TRP A 40 -14.35 -1.67 25.26
N PHE A 41 -13.09 -1.95 25.55
CA PHE A 41 -12.65 -3.03 26.42
C PHE A 41 -12.03 -2.46 27.70
N GLN A 42 -12.40 -3.01 28.85
CA GLN A 42 -11.81 -2.70 30.15
C GLN A 42 -11.48 -4.00 30.91
N SER A 43 -10.29 -4.06 31.51
CA SER A 43 -9.88 -5.17 32.38
C SER A 43 -10.88 -5.41 33.51
N GLY A 44 -11.18 -6.68 33.81
CA GLY A 44 -12.15 -7.07 34.84
C GLY A 44 -13.64 -6.87 34.51
N ILE A 45 -14.00 -6.05 33.51
CA ILE A 45 -15.40 -5.84 33.07
C ILE A 45 -15.68 -6.52 31.72
N GLY A 46 -14.73 -6.43 30.78
CA GLY A 46 -14.88 -6.92 29.42
C GLY A 46 -15.29 -5.81 28.45
N HIS A 47 -16.19 -6.14 27.51
CA HIS A 47 -16.68 -5.18 26.52
C HIS A 47 -17.80 -4.32 27.09
N LEU A 48 -17.74 -3.02 26.81
CA LEU A 48 -18.71 -2.04 27.26
C LEU A 48 -18.97 -1.02 26.15
N THR A 49 -20.21 -0.55 26.08
CA THR A 49 -20.71 0.36 25.06
C THR A 49 -20.84 1.75 25.64
N VAL A 50 -20.29 2.73 24.92
CA VAL A 50 -20.47 4.14 25.23
C VAL A 50 -21.27 4.76 24.09
N ASN A 51 -22.29 5.53 24.43
CA ASN A 51 -23.04 6.36 23.50
C ASN A 51 -23.11 7.80 24.04
N SER A 52 -23.84 8.69 23.35
CA SER A 52 -23.90 10.11 23.72
C SER A 52 -24.59 10.38 25.05
N THR A 53 -25.39 9.48 25.61
CA THR A 53 -26.15 9.70 26.86
C THR A 53 -25.88 8.67 27.95
N TYR A 54 -25.23 7.56 27.63
CA TYR A 54 -25.11 6.38 28.47
C TYR A 54 -23.73 5.75 28.33
N PHE A 55 -23.17 5.37 29.47
CA PHE A 55 -21.90 4.70 29.60
C PHE A 55 -22.12 3.37 30.33
N GLU A 56 -22.00 2.26 29.60
CA GLU A 56 -22.25 0.92 30.14
C GLU A 56 -21.32 0.62 31.33
N SER A 57 -21.85 -0.03 32.36
CA SER A 57 -21.26 -0.19 33.71
C SER A 57 -21.27 1.04 34.63
N LYS A 58 -21.64 2.24 34.13
CA LYS A 58 -21.62 3.48 34.92
C LYS A 58 -22.98 4.17 35.03
N GLY A 59 -23.70 4.33 33.92
CA GLY A 59 -25.05 4.93 33.92
C GLY A 59 -25.26 6.04 32.89
N GLU A 60 -26.34 6.79 33.08
CA GLU A 60 -26.73 7.92 32.22
C GLU A 60 -26.07 9.23 32.64
N CYS A 61 -25.68 10.03 31.65
CA CYS A 61 -25.13 11.37 31.85
C CYS A 61 -26.21 12.29 32.42
N VAL A 62 -25.97 12.86 33.62
CA VAL A 62 -26.89 13.82 34.28
C VAL A 62 -26.36 15.25 34.20
N GLN A 63 -25.07 15.42 34.49
CA GLN A 63 -24.42 16.73 34.49
C GLN A 63 -22.96 16.60 34.04
N ILE A 64 -22.45 17.65 33.39
CA ILE A 64 -21.07 17.76 32.91
C ILE A 64 -20.46 19.07 33.37
N GLU A 65 -19.22 19.03 33.84
CA GLU A 65 -18.39 20.20 34.12
C GLU A 65 -16.93 19.90 33.77
N GLY A 66 -16.41 20.52 32.70
CA GLY A 66 -15.06 20.27 32.23
C GLY A 66 -14.86 18.82 31.77
N ASP A 67 -13.98 18.09 32.44
CA ASP A 67 -13.69 16.67 32.25
C ASP A 67 -14.45 15.76 33.23
N LYS A 68 -15.31 16.32 34.07
CA LYS A 68 -16.09 15.60 35.09
C LYS A 68 -17.54 15.44 34.67
N TYR A 69 -18.09 14.26 34.92
CA TYR A 69 -19.46 13.88 34.60
C TYR A 69 -20.13 13.25 35.80
N ILE A 70 -21.38 13.62 36.07
CA ILE A 70 -22.25 12.85 36.96
C ILE A 70 -22.97 11.80 36.12
N VAL A 71 -22.82 10.55 36.52
CA VAL A 71 -23.55 9.42 35.94
C VAL A 71 -24.52 8.84 36.96
N ASN A 72 -25.72 8.52 36.49
CA ASN A 72 -26.77 7.89 37.29
C ASN A 72 -26.95 6.44 36.88
N GLU A 73 -26.66 5.53 37.80
CA GLU A 73 -26.80 4.10 37.59
C GLU A 73 -28.29 3.73 37.54
N ARG A 74 -28.72 2.98 36.52
CA ARG A 74 -30.11 2.55 36.37
C ARG A 74 -30.40 1.36 37.31
N VAL A 75 -30.50 1.61 38.61
CA VAL A 75 -30.97 0.62 39.59
C VAL A 75 -32.32 1.07 40.15
N GLU A 76 -33.37 0.27 39.92
CA GLU A 76 -34.76 0.61 40.29
C GLU A 76 -34.99 0.79 41.80
N LYS A 77 -34.08 0.29 42.65
CA LYS A 77 -34.26 0.25 44.11
C LYS A 77 -33.42 1.24 44.91
N ASP A 78 -32.31 1.74 44.36
CA ASP A 78 -31.46 2.76 45.01
C ASP A 78 -30.82 3.66 43.94
N PRO A 79 -31.21 4.96 43.84
CA PRO A 79 -30.59 5.88 42.91
C PRO A 79 -29.14 6.14 43.32
N CYS A 80 -28.21 5.62 42.53
CA CYS A 80 -26.77 5.76 42.74
C CYS A 80 -26.18 6.73 41.73
N LYS A 81 -25.60 7.82 42.22
CA LYS A 81 -24.83 8.77 41.41
C LYS A 81 -23.34 8.59 41.67
N ARG A 82 -22.55 8.71 40.61
CA ARG A 82 -21.09 8.72 40.67
C ARG A 82 -20.57 9.90 39.88
N CYS A 83 -19.49 10.49 40.36
CA CYS A 83 -18.67 11.36 39.53
C CYS A 83 -17.64 10.54 38.78
N ILE A 84 -17.48 10.78 37.48
CA ILE A 84 -16.38 10.25 36.68
C ILE A 84 -15.58 11.41 36.08
N ALA A 85 -14.27 11.38 36.25
CA ALA A 85 -13.34 12.32 35.61
C ALA A 85 -12.66 11.61 34.45
N VAL A 86 -12.97 12.01 33.22
CA VAL A 86 -12.62 11.27 31.99
C VAL A 86 -11.61 12.04 31.16
N TYR A 87 -10.50 11.37 30.84
CA TYR A 87 -9.36 11.91 30.10
C TYR A 87 -9.21 11.16 28.78
N LYS A 88 -9.52 11.84 27.67
CA LYS A 88 -9.25 11.31 26.33
C LYS A 88 -7.73 11.39 26.05
N ARG A 89 -7.03 10.25 26.09
CA ARG A 89 -5.59 10.18 25.79
C ARG A 89 -5.32 10.02 24.30
N HIS A 90 -6.16 9.24 23.60
CA HIS A 90 -6.11 8.99 22.16
C HIS A 90 -7.51 8.58 21.67
N ASP A 91 -7.75 8.57 20.37
CA ASP A 91 -9.03 8.09 19.80
C ASP A 91 -9.33 6.62 20.18
N ASN A 92 -8.28 5.85 20.50
CA ASN A 92 -8.37 4.44 20.91
C ASN A 92 -8.19 4.22 22.42
N VAL A 93 -7.94 5.28 23.21
CA VAL A 93 -7.62 5.16 24.64
C VAL A 93 -8.30 6.26 25.44
N ILE A 94 -9.18 5.84 26.33
CA ILE A 94 -9.79 6.69 27.35
C ILE A 94 -9.27 6.21 28.71
N GLN A 95 -8.92 7.15 29.57
CA GLN A 95 -8.62 6.88 30.97
C GLN A 95 -9.58 7.66 31.85
N TYR A 96 -9.99 7.09 32.99
CA TYR A 96 -10.89 7.80 33.88
C TYR A 96 -10.68 7.40 35.34
N LYS A 97 -11.13 8.27 36.23
CA LYS A 97 -11.29 8.02 37.67
C LYS A 97 -12.76 8.10 38.02
N GLU A 98 -13.20 7.37 39.03
CA GLU A 98 -14.60 7.34 39.44
C GLU A 98 -14.75 7.45 40.96
N SER A 99 -15.72 8.22 41.45
CA SER A 99 -16.06 8.27 42.86
C SER A 99 -16.78 6.99 43.30
N ASN A 100 -16.98 6.85 44.62
CA ASN A 100 -17.91 5.87 45.15
C ASN A 100 -19.35 6.20 44.73
N CYS A 101 -20.19 5.17 44.79
CA CYS A 101 -21.64 5.27 44.61
C CYS A 101 -22.27 6.00 45.80
N LEU A 102 -22.84 7.19 45.56
CA LEU A 102 -23.46 8.02 46.59
C LEU A 102 -24.80 8.59 46.09
N SER A 103 -25.70 8.93 47.00
CA SER A 103 -27.01 9.52 46.65
C SER A 103 -27.01 11.06 46.64
N TYR A 104 -25.83 11.68 46.61
CA TYR A 104 -25.71 13.14 46.53
C TYR A 104 -26.06 13.66 45.14
N ASP A 105 -26.58 14.88 45.09
CA ASP A 105 -27.00 15.52 43.84
C ASP A 105 -25.99 16.54 43.32
N SER A 106 -25.09 17.05 44.18
CA SER A 106 -24.16 18.12 43.81
C SER A 106 -22.87 17.56 43.18
N LEU A 107 -22.44 18.18 42.08
CA LEU A 107 -21.20 17.80 41.39
C LEU A 107 -19.97 18.05 42.28
N GLU A 108 -19.99 19.14 43.05
CA GLU A 108 -18.89 19.51 43.93
C GLU A 108 -18.66 18.46 45.03
N GLU A 109 -19.70 17.95 45.68
CA GLU A 109 -19.57 16.91 46.71
C GLU A 109 -19.19 15.55 46.11
N LEU A 110 -19.86 15.12 45.03
CA LEU A 110 -19.57 13.82 44.39
C LEU A 110 -18.15 13.75 43.81
N CYS A 111 -17.68 14.85 43.23
CA CYS A 111 -16.37 14.89 42.57
C CYS A 111 -15.23 15.32 43.52
N HIS A 112 -15.53 15.76 44.75
CA HIS A 112 -14.52 16.04 45.76
C HIS A 112 -13.73 14.78 46.13
N ASP A 113 -14.41 13.63 46.14
CA ASP A 113 -13.84 12.33 46.47
C ASP A 113 -12.86 11.79 45.41
N ILE A 114 -12.79 12.42 44.23
CA ILE A 114 -11.80 12.04 43.20
C ILE A 114 -10.45 12.67 43.55
N THR A 115 -9.69 11.97 44.37
CA THR A 115 -8.36 12.39 44.80
C THR A 115 -7.27 12.05 43.76
N GLY A 116 -6.11 12.69 43.91
CA GLY A 116 -4.96 12.49 43.00
C GLY A 116 -4.43 11.06 43.01
N ASP A 117 -4.51 10.38 44.15
CA ASP A 117 -4.07 9.00 44.41
C ASP A 117 -5.07 7.92 43.98
N GLN A 118 -6.29 8.30 43.60
CA GLN A 118 -7.29 7.34 43.15
C GLN A 118 -6.86 6.62 41.86
N SER A 119 -7.17 5.32 41.78
CA SER A 119 -6.84 4.44 40.66
C SER A 119 -7.35 4.98 39.32
N LEU A 120 -6.43 5.09 38.35
CA LEU A 120 -6.75 5.46 36.99
C LEU A 120 -7.10 4.22 36.18
N LEU A 121 -8.37 4.11 35.77
CA LEU A 121 -8.86 3.02 34.95
C LEU A 121 -8.63 3.32 33.48
N SER A 122 -8.29 2.30 32.69
CA SER A 122 -8.00 2.42 31.25
C SER A 122 -8.99 1.61 30.43
N MET A 123 -9.44 2.22 29.33
CA MET A 123 -10.33 1.63 28.34
C MET A 123 -9.73 1.73 26.95
N PHE A 124 -9.86 0.65 26.18
CA PHE A 124 -9.32 0.55 24.83
C PHE A 124 -10.44 0.34 23.83
N ARG A 125 -10.39 1.05 22.70
CA ARG A 125 -11.40 0.85 21.65
C ARG A 125 -11.30 -0.58 21.13
N ALA A 126 -12.42 -1.30 21.15
CA ALA A 126 -12.45 -2.73 20.84
C ALA A 126 -12.67 -2.99 19.36
N ASP A 127 -13.66 -2.34 18.77
CA ASP A 127 -13.97 -2.44 17.35
C ASP A 127 -13.33 -1.31 16.57
N GLU A 128 -12.87 -1.62 15.34
CA GLU A 128 -12.43 -0.60 14.37
C GLU A 128 -11.34 0.34 14.92
N ALA A 129 -10.58 -0.12 15.92
CA ALA A 129 -9.48 0.64 16.48
C ALA A 129 -8.47 0.94 15.38
N SER A 130 -8.29 2.22 15.08
CA SER A 130 -7.34 2.66 14.07
C SER A 130 -5.93 2.33 14.54
N THR A 131 -5.14 1.65 13.73
CA THR A 131 -3.75 1.40 14.09
C THR A 131 -2.92 2.64 13.80
N ILE A 132 -1.84 2.82 14.54
CA ILE A 132 -0.90 3.93 14.35
C ILE A 132 0.51 3.38 14.12
N PRO A 133 1.39 4.11 13.40
CA PRO A 133 2.78 3.72 13.28
C PRO A 133 3.46 3.59 14.65
N CYS A 134 4.18 2.49 14.86
CA CYS A 134 4.86 2.26 16.13
C CYS A 134 5.96 3.31 16.37
N PRO A 135 6.16 3.78 17.63
CA PRO A 135 7.05 4.90 17.93
C PRO A 135 8.54 4.57 17.81
N PHE A 136 8.91 3.28 17.79
CA PHE A 136 10.28 2.80 17.67
C PHE A 136 10.75 2.87 16.22
N LYS A 137 11.24 4.04 15.82
CA LYS A 137 11.61 4.31 14.42
C LYS A 137 12.77 3.41 13.97
N SER A 138 12.66 2.89 12.75
CA SER A 138 13.74 2.18 12.05
C SER A 138 14.33 0.94 12.76
N PRO A 139 13.51 -0.08 13.10
CA PRO A 139 14.02 -1.41 13.45
C PRO A 139 14.98 -1.94 12.35
N PRO A 140 15.91 -2.87 12.68
CA PRO A 140 15.87 -3.73 13.85
C PRO A 140 16.52 -3.16 15.11
N TYR A 141 16.07 -3.64 16.27
CA TYR A 141 16.66 -3.38 17.59
C TYR A 141 17.13 -4.70 18.21
N LYS A 142 18.24 -4.66 18.96
CA LYS A 142 18.59 -5.70 19.94
C LYS A 142 18.24 -5.19 21.33
N PHE A 143 17.79 -6.06 22.20
CA PHE A 143 17.42 -5.65 23.55
C PHE A 143 17.70 -6.71 24.61
N SER A 144 18.04 -6.25 25.80
CA SER A 144 17.95 -7.04 27.03
C SER A 144 16.61 -6.78 27.72
N TYR A 145 16.16 -7.72 28.54
CA TYR A 145 14.91 -7.56 29.28
C TYR A 145 14.98 -8.18 30.67
N ASN A 146 14.12 -7.72 31.56
CA ASN A 146 13.99 -8.24 32.92
C ASN A 146 12.50 -8.46 33.24
N ARG A 147 12.18 -9.59 33.89
CA ARG A 147 10.81 -9.99 34.32
C ARG A 147 10.68 -10.09 35.85
N GLY A 148 11.60 -9.48 36.61
CA GLY A 148 11.67 -9.53 38.08
C GLY A 148 12.65 -10.56 38.64
N SER A 149 13.23 -11.43 37.79
CA SER A 149 14.15 -12.52 38.18
C SER A 149 15.61 -12.29 37.76
N GLY A 150 15.93 -11.12 37.20
CA GLY A 150 17.26 -10.76 36.73
C GLY A 150 17.27 -10.27 35.28
N ASP A 151 18.36 -9.64 34.87
CA ASP A 151 18.52 -9.08 33.52
C ASP A 151 18.95 -10.16 32.52
N CYS A 152 18.05 -10.52 31.61
CA CYS A 152 18.35 -11.37 30.47
C CYS A 152 19.07 -10.55 29.39
N SER A 153 20.40 -10.66 29.35
CA SER A 153 21.28 -9.89 28.46
C SER A 153 22.07 -10.75 27.47
N PHE A 154 22.10 -12.08 27.63
CA PHE A 154 22.77 -12.97 26.70
C PHE A 154 22.06 -14.33 26.59
N PRO A 155 21.64 -14.76 25.39
CA PRO A 155 21.66 -14.01 24.13
C PRO A 155 20.68 -12.83 24.13
N LEU A 156 20.98 -11.79 23.34
CA LEU A 156 20.10 -10.62 23.22
C LEU A 156 18.85 -10.95 22.39
N SER A 157 17.71 -10.46 22.87
CA SER A 157 16.44 -10.47 22.16
C SER A 157 16.44 -9.46 21.00
N ARG A 158 15.47 -9.55 20.08
CA ARG A 158 15.44 -8.76 18.84
C ARG A 158 14.06 -8.23 18.51
N ILE A 159 13.97 -7.01 17.99
CA ILE A 159 12.74 -6.41 17.46
C ILE A 159 12.92 -6.10 15.98
N ASP A 160 11.98 -6.55 15.15
CA ASP A 160 11.95 -6.26 13.71
C ASP A 160 10.68 -5.49 13.31
N SER A 161 10.75 -4.81 12.16
CA SER A 161 9.59 -4.20 11.50
C SER A 161 8.82 -5.22 10.65
N CYS A 162 7.50 -5.10 10.60
CA CYS A 162 6.69 -5.70 9.54
C CYS A 162 6.61 -4.79 8.30
N THR A 163 5.88 -5.20 7.26
CA THR A 163 5.57 -4.33 6.11
C THR A 163 4.66 -3.17 6.48
N ASP A 164 3.76 -3.43 7.43
CA ASP A 164 2.90 -2.47 8.11
C ASP A 164 3.70 -1.81 9.25
N ASP A 165 3.79 -0.47 9.24
CA ASP A 165 4.54 0.30 10.23
C ASP A 165 3.82 0.41 11.58
N SER A 166 2.55 0.01 11.64
CA SER A 166 1.81 -0.15 12.89
C SER A 166 2.09 -1.48 13.60
N LYS A 167 2.93 -2.35 13.02
CA LYS A 167 3.25 -3.67 13.57
C LYS A 167 4.74 -3.89 13.79
N LEU A 168 5.06 -4.56 14.90
CA LEU A 168 6.41 -4.98 15.25
C LEU A 168 6.43 -6.44 15.66
N LEU A 169 7.54 -7.12 15.35
CA LEU A 169 7.81 -8.47 15.87
C LEU A 169 8.87 -8.40 16.95
N VAL A 170 8.56 -8.98 18.10
CA VAL A 170 9.46 -9.04 19.25
C VAL A 170 9.83 -10.50 19.48
N TYR A 171 11.10 -10.80 19.24
CA TYR A 171 11.72 -12.11 19.46
C TYR A 171 12.40 -12.11 20.82
N PHE A 172 11.81 -12.81 21.79
CA PHE A 172 12.43 -13.06 23.08
C PHE A 172 13.38 -14.25 22.98
N ALA A 173 14.55 -14.10 23.57
CA ALA A 173 15.47 -15.21 23.79
C ALA A 173 15.44 -15.63 25.28
N ALA A 174 15.60 -16.92 25.53
CA ALA A 174 15.83 -17.45 26.88
C ALA A 174 17.31 -17.31 27.24
N CYS A 175 17.60 -16.73 28.40
CA CYS A 175 18.97 -16.63 28.90
C CYS A 175 19.30 -17.85 29.77
N PRO A 176 20.42 -18.55 29.53
CA PRO A 176 20.92 -19.51 30.50
C PRO A 176 21.14 -18.76 31.84
N ASP A 177 20.69 -19.36 32.94
CA ASP A 177 20.84 -18.84 34.31
C ASP A 177 19.89 -17.71 34.76
N VAL A 178 18.91 -17.31 33.95
CA VAL A 178 17.86 -16.38 34.39
C VAL A 178 16.48 -17.07 34.40
N THR A 179 16.02 -17.43 35.58
CA THR A 179 14.74 -18.13 35.81
C THR A 179 13.56 -17.35 35.22
N GLY A 180 12.66 -18.03 34.52
CA GLY A 180 11.45 -17.40 33.94
C GLY A 180 11.69 -16.64 32.62
N THR A 181 12.90 -16.71 32.06
CA THR A 181 13.15 -16.31 30.67
C THR A 181 12.74 -17.42 29.72
N GLU A 182 12.10 -17.04 28.61
CA GLU A 182 11.57 -18.00 27.63
C GLU A 182 11.83 -17.49 26.22
N SER A 183 11.96 -18.42 25.28
CA SER A 183 12.08 -18.07 23.86
C SER A 183 10.69 -18.03 23.25
N GLY A 184 10.34 -16.91 22.62
CA GLY A 184 9.00 -16.68 22.10
C GLY A 184 8.96 -15.53 21.11
N VAL A 185 7.88 -15.44 20.34
CA VAL A 185 7.66 -14.37 19.38
C VAL A 185 6.31 -13.72 19.63
N GLU A 186 6.31 -12.40 19.79
CA GLU A 186 5.11 -11.59 19.96
C GLU A 186 4.96 -10.63 18.76
N GLU A 187 3.80 -10.64 18.10
CA GLU A 187 3.43 -9.63 17.09
C GLU A 187 2.65 -8.51 17.79
N LEU A 188 3.25 -7.33 17.92
CA LEU A 188 2.61 -6.16 18.49
C LEU A 188 1.92 -5.36 17.40
N ASN A 189 0.69 -4.94 17.67
CA ASN A 189 -0.07 -3.99 16.88
C ASN A 189 -0.28 -2.69 17.67
N CYS A 190 0.30 -1.59 17.20
CA CYS A 190 0.31 -0.29 17.90
C CYS A 190 -1.01 0.46 17.70
N LEU A 191 -1.65 0.88 18.79
CA LEU A 191 -3.00 1.47 18.79
C LEU A 191 -3.03 2.94 19.20
N ALA A 192 -2.15 3.37 20.10
CA ALA A 192 -2.15 4.75 20.58
C ALA A 192 -0.78 5.14 21.15
N THR A 193 -0.41 6.41 20.98
CA THR A 193 0.73 7.00 21.67
C THR A 193 0.38 8.40 22.17
N TRP A 194 0.91 8.77 23.32
CA TRP A 194 0.85 10.13 23.85
C TRP A 194 2.09 10.43 24.67
N LYS A 195 2.26 11.70 25.07
CA LYS A 195 3.39 12.16 25.86
C LYS A 195 2.89 12.94 27.06
N GLU A 196 3.44 12.67 28.23
CA GLU A 196 3.14 13.37 29.48
C GLU A 196 4.48 13.67 30.17
N GLY A 197 4.81 14.96 30.33
CA GLY A 197 6.12 15.38 30.82
C GLY A 197 7.28 14.90 29.94
N SER A 198 8.23 14.16 30.52
CA SER A 198 9.37 13.55 29.82
C SER A 198 9.09 12.12 29.31
N SER A 199 8.02 11.49 29.82
CA SER A 199 7.63 10.12 29.51
C SER A 199 6.75 10.06 28.27
N ARG A 200 6.90 8.98 27.51
CA ARG A 200 6.02 8.66 26.38
C ARG A 200 5.33 7.34 26.64
N TYR A 201 4.12 7.22 26.13
CA TYR A 201 3.26 6.07 26.34
C TYR A 201 2.91 5.45 24.99
N LEU A 202 2.75 4.14 24.99
CA LEU A 202 2.28 3.35 23.87
C LEU A 202 1.29 2.32 24.39
N VAL A 203 0.15 2.20 23.72
CA VAL A 203 -0.75 1.06 23.89
C VAL A 203 -0.63 0.20 22.64
N ALA A 204 -0.38 -1.09 22.84
CA ALA A 204 -0.36 -2.05 21.77
C ALA A 204 -1.15 -3.30 22.14
N LYS A 205 -1.71 -3.94 21.12
CA LYS A 205 -2.38 -5.24 21.23
C LYS A 205 -1.42 -6.30 20.72
N ILE A 206 -1.07 -7.27 21.57
CA ILE A 206 -0.31 -8.45 21.19
C ILE A 206 -1.27 -9.38 20.44
N LYS A 207 -0.85 -9.83 19.25
CA LYS A 207 -1.63 -10.76 18.46
C LYS A 207 -1.76 -12.08 19.20
N LYS A 208 -3.03 -12.47 19.38
CA LYS A 208 -3.50 -13.64 20.10
C LYS A 208 -3.22 -14.93 19.31
N ASP A 209 -2.62 -15.93 19.95
CA ASP A 209 -2.86 -17.34 19.59
C ASP A 209 -4.26 -17.72 20.10
N LEU A 210 -5.00 -18.56 19.37
CA LEU A 210 -6.45 -18.81 19.56
C LEU A 210 -6.91 -19.09 21.01
N ASN A 211 -6.01 -19.46 21.92
CA ASN A 211 -6.26 -19.85 23.31
C ASN A 211 -6.10 -18.74 24.39
N LEU A 212 -5.67 -17.51 24.08
CA LEU A 212 -5.46 -16.44 25.09
C LEU A 212 -6.71 -15.59 25.35
N SER A 213 -6.88 -15.06 26.57
CA SER A 213 -7.97 -14.13 26.89
C SER A 213 -7.73 -12.76 26.22
N GLU A 214 -8.76 -11.95 25.99
CA GLU A 214 -8.55 -10.58 25.48
C GLU A 214 -7.84 -9.67 26.49
N GLU A 215 -7.96 -9.99 27.78
CA GLU A 215 -7.26 -9.32 28.88
C GLU A 215 -5.74 -9.46 28.79
N ASP A 216 -5.26 -10.56 28.21
CA ASP A 216 -3.85 -10.80 27.95
C ASP A 216 -3.33 -10.07 26.70
N SER A 217 -4.23 -9.57 25.86
CA SER A 217 -3.84 -9.01 24.55
C SER A 217 -3.44 -7.54 24.63
N TYR A 218 -4.04 -6.72 25.50
CA TYR A 218 -3.67 -5.31 25.62
C TYR A 218 -2.50 -5.14 26.58
N ARG A 219 -1.51 -4.36 26.14
CA ARG A 219 -0.34 -3.99 26.95
C ARG A 219 -0.04 -2.52 26.80
N CYS A 220 0.25 -1.88 27.93
CA CYS A 220 0.74 -0.53 28.00
C CYS A 220 2.25 -0.52 28.12
N TYR A 221 2.87 0.46 27.48
CA TYR A 221 4.30 0.66 27.50
C TYR A 221 4.58 2.11 27.87
N MET A 222 5.52 2.33 28.78
CA MET A 222 6.10 3.64 29.02
C MET A 222 7.55 3.61 28.57
N TYR A 223 7.97 4.61 27.81
CA TYR A 223 9.30 4.64 27.23
C TYR A 223 9.92 6.03 27.23
N SER A 224 11.25 6.04 27.32
CA SER A 224 12.07 7.24 27.21
C SER A 224 13.26 6.97 26.29
N LYS A 225 13.72 8.03 25.63
CA LYS A 225 14.99 7.97 24.88
C LYS A 225 16.11 8.20 25.88
N LYS A 226 17.20 7.43 25.77
CA LYS A 226 18.37 7.66 26.62
C LYS A 226 18.99 9.03 26.29
N PRO A 227 19.28 9.89 27.29
CA PRO A 227 19.96 11.16 27.04
C PRO A 227 21.31 10.92 26.32
N GLY A 228 21.57 11.67 25.25
CA GLY A 228 22.81 11.56 24.47
C GLY A 228 22.86 10.44 23.43
N SER A 229 21.79 9.65 23.23
CA SER A 229 21.73 8.64 22.16
C SER A 229 20.33 8.56 21.53
N GLU A 230 20.22 8.85 20.23
CA GLU A 230 18.97 8.66 19.50
C GLU A 230 18.61 7.19 19.21
N LEU A 231 19.57 6.29 19.47
CA LEU A 231 19.51 4.87 19.10
C LEU A 231 19.08 3.97 20.26
N MET A 232 18.95 4.52 21.46
CA MET A 232 18.69 3.76 22.68
C MET A 232 17.38 4.17 23.35
N TYR A 233 16.56 3.18 23.68
CA TYR A 233 15.31 3.37 24.41
C TYR A 233 15.31 2.53 25.68
N GLN A 234 14.75 3.10 26.73
CA GLN A 234 14.34 2.37 27.91
C GLN A 234 12.81 2.23 27.86
N VAL A 235 12.31 1.02 28.06
CA VAL A 235 10.89 0.68 27.89
C VAL A 235 10.46 -0.19 29.06
N ALA A 236 9.36 0.18 29.71
CA ALA A 236 8.64 -0.66 30.65
C ALA A 236 7.30 -1.08 30.04
N GLN A 237 6.87 -2.30 30.34
CA GLN A 237 5.63 -2.92 29.86
C GLN A 237 4.77 -3.34 31.05
N SER A 238 3.46 -3.15 30.94
CA SER A 238 2.47 -3.60 31.93
C SER A 238 2.32 -5.12 31.93
N GLY A 239 1.93 -5.70 33.07
CA GLY A 239 1.62 -7.13 33.15
C GLY A 239 0.25 -7.48 32.56
N ASP A 240 -0.66 -6.51 32.51
CA ASP A 240 -2.06 -6.64 32.14
C ASP A 240 -2.57 -5.41 31.36
N ALA A 241 -3.86 -5.41 31.04
CA ALA A 241 -4.55 -4.31 30.38
C ALA A 241 -4.88 -3.11 31.30
N THR A 242 -4.65 -3.19 32.61
CA THR A 242 -4.96 -2.09 33.54
C THR A 242 -4.01 -0.91 33.39
N CYS A 243 -2.79 -1.18 32.91
CA CYS A 243 -1.70 -0.21 32.73
C CYS A 243 -1.17 0.43 34.03
N SER A 244 -1.70 0.01 35.18
CA SER A 244 -1.37 0.54 36.51
C SER A 244 0.06 0.19 36.95
N SER A 245 0.59 -0.94 36.47
CA SER A 245 1.91 -1.45 36.85
C SER A 245 3.09 -0.68 36.25
N VAL A 246 2.86 0.29 35.35
CA VAL A 246 3.93 1.02 34.68
C VAL A 246 4.03 2.45 35.21
N THR A 247 4.88 2.63 36.21
CA THR A 247 5.10 3.92 36.90
C THR A 247 6.25 4.73 36.29
N SER A 248 7.24 4.06 35.69
CA SER A 248 8.38 4.70 35.03
C SER A 248 8.91 3.84 33.88
N PRO A 249 9.74 4.38 32.96
CA PRO A 249 10.38 3.55 31.93
C PRO A 249 11.29 2.44 32.49
N SER A 250 11.68 2.54 33.77
CA SER A 250 12.50 1.57 34.51
C SER A 250 11.70 0.61 35.40
N GLU A 251 10.39 0.80 35.52
CA GLU A 251 9.57 0.06 36.49
C GLU A 251 8.27 -0.39 35.83
N GLY A 252 8.09 -1.71 35.77
CA GLY A 252 6.95 -2.37 35.14
C GLY A 252 7.06 -3.88 35.31
N SER A 253 6.07 -4.62 34.83
CA SER A 253 6.11 -6.10 34.85
C SER A 253 7.27 -6.65 34.03
N LYS A 254 7.62 -5.96 32.94
CA LYS A 254 8.80 -6.25 32.14
C LYS A 254 9.49 -4.95 31.76
N THR A 255 10.80 -4.87 31.96
CA THR A 255 11.62 -3.73 31.54
C THR A 255 12.58 -4.18 30.44
N MET A 256 12.86 -3.28 29.49
CA MET A 256 13.64 -3.56 28.29
C MET A 256 14.56 -2.41 27.97
N PHE A 257 15.78 -2.73 27.54
CA PHE A 257 16.77 -1.78 27.05
C PHE A 257 17.06 -2.05 25.57
N LEU A 258 16.51 -1.20 24.71
CA LEU A 258 16.58 -1.38 23.26
C LEU A 258 17.76 -0.58 22.73
N THR A 259 18.59 -1.22 21.92
CA THR A 259 19.67 -0.60 21.15
C THR A 259 19.44 -0.88 19.67
N ARG A 260 19.31 0.18 18.88
CA ARG A 260 19.13 0.05 17.44
C ARG A 260 20.34 -0.64 16.84
N VAL A 261 20.10 -1.66 16.03
CA VAL A 261 21.14 -2.24 15.21
C VAL A 261 21.33 -1.29 14.04
N GLU A 262 22.44 -0.56 14.05
CA GLU A 262 22.86 0.13 12.85
C GLU A 262 23.19 -0.92 11.80
N SER A 263 22.37 -0.99 10.76
CA SER A 263 22.74 -1.76 9.60
C SER A 263 23.92 -1.06 8.96
N ARG A 264 25.12 -1.63 9.11
CA ARG A 264 26.28 -1.36 8.26
C ARG A 264 26.01 -1.91 6.85
N HIS A 265 24.84 -1.62 6.27
CA HIS A 265 24.66 -1.67 4.83
C HIS A 265 25.40 -0.46 4.30
N GLU A 266 26.73 -0.51 4.38
CA GLU A 266 27.59 0.52 3.85
C GLU A 266 27.42 0.47 2.34
N ARG A 267 26.45 1.27 1.86
CA ARG A 267 26.32 1.78 0.50
C ARG A 267 25.82 0.82 -0.57
N CYS A 268 25.20 -0.33 -0.25
CA CYS A 268 24.52 -1.06 -1.33
C CYS A 268 23.34 -0.25 -1.86
N GLN A 269 23.38 0.02 -3.16
CA GLN A 269 22.31 0.64 -3.91
C GLN A 269 21.88 -0.29 -5.03
N PHE A 270 20.59 -0.26 -5.36
CA PHE A 270 20.07 -0.86 -6.57
C PHE A 270 20.76 -0.21 -7.79
N PRO A 271 20.97 -0.97 -8.88
CA PRO A 271 21.69 -0.47 -10.06
C PRO A 271 21.09 0.81 -10.62
N SER A 272 21.95 1.73 -11.07
CA SER A 272 21.55 3.07 -11.55
C SER A 272 20.49 3.05 -12.65
N TRP A 273 20.50 2.03 -13.53
CA TRP A 273 19.52 1.87 -14.59
C TRP A 273 18.18 1.28 -14.13
N VAL A 274 18.14 0.61 -12.96
CA VAL A 274 16.87 0.20 -12.34
C VAL A 274 16.22 1.41 -11.68
N VAL A 275 17.01 2.21 -10.96
CA VAL A 275 16.52 3.39 -10.22
C VAL A 275 16.45 4.66 -11.05
N SER A 276 16.84 4.63 -12.34
CA SER A 276 16.63 5.76 -13.25
C SER A 276 15.15 6.13 -13.36
N HIS A 277 14.28 5.16 -13.13
CA HIS A 277 12.88 5.35 -12.84
C HIS A 277 12.61 4.87 -11.42
N HIS A 278 12.07 5.73 -10.56
CA HIS A 278 11.73 5.36 -9.19
C HIS A 278 10.41 4.58 -9.07
N HIS A 279 9.57 4.64 -10.11
CA HIS A 279 8.26 4.00 -10.16
C HIS A 279 8.16 3.05 -11.35
N TRP A 280 7.95 1.77 -11.05
CA TRP A 280 7.69 0.73 -12.02
C TRP A 280 6.36 0.04 -11.70
N HIS A 281 5.73 -0.53 -12.72
CA HIS A 281 4.51 -1.31 -12.58
C HIS A 281 4.69 -2.65 -13.27
N SER A 282 4.08 -3.71 -12.74
CA SER A 282 3.95 -4.95 -13.49
C SER A 282 3.17 -4.72 -14.78
N LEU A 283 3.46 -5.50 -15.82
CA LEU A 283 2.75 -5.40 -17.10
C LEU A 283 1.22 -5.59 -16.93
N GLY A 284 0.81 -6.52 -16.05
CA GLY A 284 -0.59 -6.74 -15.68
C GLY A 284 -1.22 -5.65 -14.83
N ASN A 285 -0.45 -4.64 -14.37
CA ASN A 285 -0.88 -3.54 -13.52
C ASN A 285 -1.38 -3.97 -12.12
N ASP A 286 -1.09 -5.19 -11.69
CA ASP A 286 -1.47 -5.75 -10.38
C ASP A 286 -0.55 -5.33 -9.23
N HIS A 287 0.70 -4.96 -9.52
CA HIS A 287 1.70 -4.56 -8.52
C HIS A 287 2.46 -3.30 -8.95
N SER A 288 2.77 -2.45 -7.98
CA SER A 288 3.67 -1.31 -8.14
C SER A 288 4.97 -1.50 -7.37
N TYR A 289 6.07 -1.05 -7.96
CA TYR A 289 7.43 -1.23 -7.49
C TYR A 289 8.07 0.16 -7.35
N HIS A 290 8.25 0.60 -6.11
CA HIS A 290 8.74 1.93 -5.79
C HIS A 290 10.11 1.89 -5.12
N PHE A 291 11.11 2.48 -5.77
CA PHE A 291 12.48 2.62 -5.26
C PHE A 291 12.64 3.94 -4.51
N SER A 292 13.16 3.89 -3.28
CA SER A 292 13.39 5.11 -2.50
C SER A 292 14.48 6.01 -3.08
N HIS A 293 14.46 7.29 -2.71
CA HIS A 293 15.44 8.29 -3.13
C HIS A 293 16.89 7.98 -2.76
N LYS A 294 17.12 7.13 -1.75
CA LYS A 294 18.47 6.67 -1.37
C LYS A 294 18.92 5.45 -2.19
N ASN A 295 18.09 5.01 -3.14
CA ASN A 295 18.33 3.88 -4.04
C ASN A 295 18.64 2.56 -3.33
N ALA A 296 18.35 2.44 -2.03
CA ALA A 296 18.71 1.27 -1.23
C ALA A 296 17.50 0.42 -0.86
N THR A 297 16.27 0.91 -1.08
CA THR A 297 15.05 0.19 -0.68
C THR A 297 14.03 0.15 -1.80
N LEU A 298 13.40 -1.01 -1.97
CA LEU A 298 12.30 -1.25 -2.88
C LEU A 298 11.04 -1.57 -2.08
N ARG A 299 9.92 -0.93 -2.38
CA ARG A 299 8.59 -1.25 -1.84
C ARG A 299 7.73 -1.82 -2.96
N ILE A 300 7.11 -2.95 -2.71
CA ILE A 300 6.17 -3.61 -3.61
C ILE A 300 4.79 -3.50 -2.99
N THR A 301 3.85 -2.87 -3.70
CA THR A 301 2.46 -2.72 -3.27
C THR A 301 1.54 -3.36 -4.28
N ARG A 302 0.43 -3.93 -3.82
CA ARG A 302 -0.64 -4.39 -4.69
C ARG A 302 -1.47 -3.20 -5.16
N GLU A 303 -2.08 -3.28 -6.33
CA GLU A 303 -3.01 -2.26 -6.84
C GLU A 303 -4.10 -1.96 -5.78
N HIS A 304 -4.18 -0.69 -5.37
CA HIS A 304 -5.08 -0.20 -4.29
C HIS A 304 -4.96 -0.92 -2.93
N GLY A 305 -3.85 -1.61 -2.68
CA GLY A 305 -3.63 -2.39 -1.46
C GLY A 305 -2.48 -1.90 -0.58
N PRO A 306 -2.28 -2.53 0.59
CA PRO A 306 -1.14 -2.25 1.46
C PRO A 306 0.18 -2.72 0.84
N THR A 307 1.30 -2.36 1.49
CA THR A 307 2.62 -2.85 1.10
C THR A 307 2.72 -4.36 1.35
N GLU A 308 2.91 -5.12 0.29
CA GLU A 308 3.03 -6.58 0.35
C GLU A 308 4.45 -7.00 0.72
N MET A 309 5.46 -6.29 0.18
CA MET A 309 6.85 -6.59 0.44
C MET A 309 7.73 -5.34 0.47
N ARG A 310 8.68 -5.29 1.40
CA ARG A 310 9.71 -4.26 1.50
C ARG A 310 11.08 -4.90 1.45
N LEU A 311 11.95 -4.40 0.59
CA LEU A 311 13.30 -4.92 0.38
C LEU A 311 14.33 -3.85 0.63
N VAL A 312 15.45 -4.23 1.24
CA VAL A 312 16.63 -3.37 1.45
C VAL A 312 17.83 -4.06 0.82
N CYS A 313 18.58 -3.37 -0.02
CA CYS A 313 19.78 -3.98 -0.59
C CYS A 313 20.80 -4.26 0.51
N HIS A 314 21.31 -5.50 0.53
CA HIS A 314 22.43 -5.87 1.38
C HIS A 314 23.76 -5.73 0.61
N HIS A 315 23.89 -6.46 -0.51
CA HIS A 315 25.07 -6.38 -1.38
C HIS A 315 24.76 -6.88 -2.80
N VAL A 316 25.55 -6.42 -3.78
CA VAL A 316 25.48 -6.87 -5.17
C VAL A 316 26.46 -8.02 -5.36
N VAL A 317 26.00 -9.14 -5.92
CA VAL A 317 26.79 -10.36 -6.14
C VAL A 317 27.50 -10.29 -7.50
N THR A 318 26.74 -10.03 -8.56
CA THR A 318 27.26 -9.88 -9.93
C THR A 318 26.65 -8.66 -10.59
N ASN A 319 27.47 -7.93 -11.34
CA ASN A 319 27.05 -6.73 -12.07
C ASN A 319 27.48 -6.86 -13.53
N SER A 320 26.67 -7.57 -14.32
CA SER A 320 26.92 -7.85 -15.74
C SER A 320 25.76 -7.34 -16.60
N SER A 321 25.40 -8.03 -17.68
CA SER A 321 24.14 -7.77 -18.42
C SER A 321 22.89 -8.03 -17.56
N THR A 322 23.02 -8.95 -16.61
CA THR A 322 22.09 -9.15 -15.51
C THR A 322 22.76 -8.75 -14.20
N VAL A 323 21.96 -8.19 -13.29
CA VAL A 323 22.41 -7.87 -11.94
C VAL A 323 21.78 -8.83 -10.97
N THR A 324 22.62 -9.55 -10.22
CA THR A 324 22.18 -10.38 -9.10
C THR A 324 22.59 -9.71 -7.79
N LEU A 325 21.65 -9.62 -6.85
CA LEU A 325 21.89 -9.04 -5.54
C LEU A 325 21.15 -9.79 -4.44
N VAL A 326 21.68 -9.67 -3.22
CA VAL A 326 21.02 -10.12 -2.01
C VAL A 326 20.28 -8.94 -1.38
N ALA A 327 19.00 -9.13 -1.09
CA ALA A 327 18.18 -8.15 -0.41
C ALA A 327 17.58 -8.74 0.88
N HIS A 328 17.54 -7.93 1.93
CA HIS A 328 16.74 -8.24 3.11
C HIS A 328 15.27 -7.91 2.81
N ALA A 329 14.44 -8.93 2.71
CA ALA A 329 13.02 -8.85 2.43
C ALA A 329 12.19 -8.96 3.70
N THR A 330 11.15 -8.14 3.76
CA THR A 330 10.10 -8.15 4.78
C THR A 330 8.78 -8.31 4.04
N ALA A 331 8.09 -9.43 4.20
CA ALA A 331 6.77 -9.70 3.62
C ALA A 331 5.76 -10.02 4.74
N GLY A 332 4.75 -9.16 4.91
CA GLY A 332 3.95 -9.16 6.13
C GLY A 332 4.82 -9.01 7.37
N CYS A 333 4.76 -9.99 8.26
CA CYS A 333 5.63 -10.11 9.44
C CYS A 333 6.61 -11.30 9.32
N LYS A 334 7.11 -11.56 8.11
CA LYS A 334 8.20 -12.51 7.87
C LYS A 334 9.39 -11.77 7.29
N ASN A 335 10.56 -12.00 7.86
CA ASN A 335 11.81 -11.39 7.46
C ASN A 335 12.82 -12.45 7.06
N GLY A 336 13.65 -12.13 6.08
CA GLY A 336 14.79 -12.95 5.68
C GLY A 336 15.52 -12.35 4.49
N TYR A 337 16.49 -13.07 3.97
CA TYR A 337 17.24 -12.67 2.78
C TYR A 337 16.73 -13.43 1.57
N ILE A 338 16.62 -12.73 0.45
CA ILE A 338 16.25 -13.31 -0.83
C ILE A 338 17.31 -12.98 -1.87
N CYS A 339 17.40 -13.86 -2.87
CA CYS A 339 18.15 -13.56 -4.07
C CYS A 339 17.27 -12.82 -5.06
N MET A 340 17.75 -11.72 -5.65
CA MET A 340 17.07 -11.01 -6.73
C MET A 340 17.94 -10.95 -7.97
N VAL A 341 17.33 -11.14 -9.13
CA VAL A 341 17.98 -11.02 -10.43
C VAL A 341 17.21 -10.03 -11.29
N PHE A 342 17.90 -9.00 -11.77
CA PHE A 342 17.37 -7.97 -12.64
C PHE A 342 17.96 -8.12 -14.04
N HIS A 343 17.09 -8.13 -15.05
CA HIS A 343 17.45 -8.15 -16.46
C HIS A 343 17.07 -6.81 -17.08
N LYS A 344 18.04 -6.10 -17.63
CA LYS A 344 17.79 -4.91 -18.44
C LYS A 344 17.29 -5.34 -19.81
N ARG A 345 16.03 -5.01 -20.16
CA ARG A 345 15.43 -5.37 -21.46
C ARG A 345 15.44 -4.19 -22.41
N ASP A 346 14.98 -3.04 -21.92
CA ASP A 346 14.97 -1.76 -22.61
C ASP A 346 15.16 -0.63 -21.56
N SER A 347 15.21 0.63 -21.97
CA SER A 347 15.30 1.79 -21.06
C SER A 347 14.07 1.90 -20.14
N ALA A 348 12.91 1.46 -20.63
CA ALA A 348 11.62 1.56 -19.96
C ALA A 348 11.00 0.18 -19.62
N VAL A 349 11.77 -0.91 -19.82
CA VAL A 349 11.33 -2.28 -19.57
C VAL A 349 12.43 -3.08 -18.89
N ILE A 350 12.11 -3.71 -17.76
CA ILE A 350 13.01 -4.60 -17.04
C ILE A 350 12.28 -5.90 -16.68
N GLN A 351 13.03 -6.96 -16.44
CA GLN A 351 12.48 -8.18 -15.84
C GLN A 351 13.15 -8.44 -14.51
N VAL A 352 12.35 -8.85 -13.52
CA VAL A 352 12.81 -9.19 -12.18
C VAL A 352 12.41 -10.62 -11.84
N GLN A 353 13.33 -11.35 -11.22
CA GLN A 353 13.12 -12.64 -10.60
C GLN A 353 13.64 -12.60 -9.17
N GLN A 354 13.05 -13.42 -8.31
CA GLN A 354 13.51 -13.57 -6.94
C GLN A 354 13.45 -15.01 -6.48
N SER A 355 14.19 -15.36 -5.42
CA SER A 355 14.03 -16.66 -4.77
C SER A 355 12.60 -16.80 -4.18
N ILE A 356 12.05 -18.01 -4.25
CA ILE A 356 10.72 -18.32 -3.70
C ILE A 356 10.78 -18.33 -2.17
N GLU A 357 11.86 -18.86 -1.61
CA GLU A 357 12.08 -18.95 -0.17
C GLU A 357 13.00 -17.82 0.33
N MET A 358 12.81 -17.48 1.61
CA MET A 358 13.67 -16.56 2.36
C MET A 358 14.62 -17.37 3.24
N VAL A 359 15.91 -17.03 3.21
CA VAL A 359 16.93 -17.63 4.08
C VAL A 359 17.24 -16.72 5.27
N LYS A 360 17.80 -17.28 6.34
CA LYS A 360 18.10 -16.52 7.57
C LYS A 360 19.41 -15.74 7.48
N GLU A 361 20.41 -16.31 6.80
CA GLU A 361 21.74 -15.70 6.67
C GLU A 361 21.95 -15.12 5.26
N PRO A 362 22.53 -13.91 5.15
CA PRO A 362 22.73 -13.27 3.84
C PRO A 362 23.72 -14.02 2.95
N THR A 363 24.64 -14.79 3.54
CA THR A 363 25.64 -15.59 2.81
C THR A 363 25.03 -16.82 2.15
N GLU A 364 23.86 -17.28 2.59
CA GLU A 364 23.15 -18.41 1.97
C GLU A 364 22.32 -17.96 0.76
N ALA A 365 22.00 -16.68 0.69
CA ALA A 365 21.26 -16.11 -0.42
C ALA A 365 22.13 -16.03 -1.69
N CYS A 366 21.55 -16.35 -2.84
CA CYS A 366 22.21 -16.34 -4.16
C CYS A 366 23.38 -17.34 -4.36
N ILE A 367 23.53 -18.36 -3.51
CA ILE A 367 24.47 -19.48 -3.72
C ILE A 367 23.69 -20.71 -4.22
N PRO A 368 24.25 -21.58 -5.08
CA PRO A 368 23.61 -22.86 -5.44
C PRO A 368 23.17 -23.64 -4.18
N PRO A 369 21.91 -24.14 -4.12
CA PRO A 369 20.98 -24.37 -5.22
C PRO A 369 20.05 -23.18 -5.58
N PHE A 370 20.16 -22.01 -4.92
CA PHE A 370 19.30 -20.84 -5.18
C PHE A 370 19.61 -20.11 -6.51
N THR A 371 20.52 -20.65 -7.31
CA THR A 371 20.75 -20.30 -8.72
C THR A 371 20.01 -21.24 -9.69
N ASP A 372 19.37 -22.30 -9.20
CA ASP A 372 18.54 -23.21 -9.99
C ASP A 372 17.20 -22.53 -10.31
N SER A 373 16.79 -22.61 -11.58
CA SER A 373 15.57 -21.98 -12.09
C SER A 373 14.30 -22.45 -11.38
N ARG A 374 14.34 -23.61 -10.72
CA ARG A 374 13.24 -24.18 -9.92
C ARG A 374 13.00 -23.49 -8.58
N GLN A 375 14.02 -22.84 -8.02
CA GLN A 375 13.92 -22.11 -6.74
C GLN A 375 13.67 -20.61 -6.92
N MET A 376 13.60 -20.17 -8.18
CA MET A 376 13.31 -18.80 -8.56
C MET A 376 11.86 -18.63 -9.01
N SER A 377 11.32 -17.45 -8.76
CA SER A 377 10.02 -17.05 -9.27
C SER A 377 10.04 -16.94 -10.81
N SER A 378 8.85 -17.04 -11.40
CA SER A 378 8.68 -16.66 -12.81
C SER A 378 9.09 -15.18 -13.00
N PRO A 379 9.74 -14.83 -14.13
CA PRO A 379 10.06 -13.44 -14.45
C PRO A 379 8.82 -12.56 -14.49
N VAL A 380 8.85 -11.53 -13.66
CA VAL A 380 7.86 -10.45 -13.71
C VAL A 380 8.41 -9.35 -14.61
N THR A 381 7.62 -8.94 -15.59
CA THR A 381 7.98 -7.84 -16.50
C THR A 381 7.48 -6.53 -15.92
N LEU A 382 8.41 -5.60 -15.68
CA LEU A 382 8.13 -4.28 -15.14
C LEU A 382 8.31 -3.22 -16.22
N ILE A 383 7.38 -2.27 -16.24
CA ILE A 383 7.34 -1.14 -17.18
C ILE A 383 7.24 0.18 -16.41
N THR A 384 7.73 1.25 -17.00
CA THR A 384 7.57 2.60 -16.46
C THR A 384 6.16 3.13 -16.68
N VAL A 385 5.76 4.17 -15.94
CA VAL A 385 4.45 4.83 -16.10
C VAL A 385 4.28 5.42 -17.50
N SER A 386 5.34 6.04 -18.02
CA SER A 386 5.39 6.58 -19.38
C SER A 386 6.28 5.70 -20.24
N LEU A 387 5.72 5.19 -21.34
CA LEU A 387 6.41 4.33 -22.29
C LEU A 387 6.58 5.10 -23.61
N PRO A 388 7.83 5.43 -24.03
CA PRO A 388 8.08 6.03 -25.33
C PRO A 388 7.61 5.10 -26.45
N GLU A 389 7.03 5.67 -27.52
CA GLU A 389 6.69 4.88 -28.72
C GLU A 389 7.95 4.63 -29.55
N THR A 390 8.07 3.41 -30.08
CA THR A 390 9.19 2.98 -30.92
C THR A 390 8.71 2.21 -32.14
N ARG A 391 9.57 2.09 -33.15
CA ARG A 391 9.30 1.27 -34.33
C ARG A 391 9.20 -0.21 -33.93
N CYS A 392 8.13 -0.89 -34.32
CA CYS A 392 7.98 -2.33 -34.09
C CYS A 392 9.03 -3.13 -34.88
N PRO A 393 9.55 -4.24 -34.33
CA PRO A 393 10.46 -5.14 -35.05
C PRO A 393 9.71 -5.97 -36.09
N HIS A 394 10.43 -6.61 -37.01
CA HIS A 394 9.89 -7.50 -38.06
C HIS A 394 8.89 -6.83 -39.01
N ALA A 395 9.29 -5.67 -39.55
CA ALA A 395 8.45 -4.91 -40.48
C ALA A 395 8.04 -5.75 -41.71
N GLY A 396 6.75 -5.76 -42.05
CA GLY A 396 6.22 -6.52 -43.17
C GLY A 396 4.71 -6.72 -43.13
N HIS A 397 4.19 -7.27 -44.22
CA HIS A 397 2.83 -7.75 -44.37
C HIS A 397 2.78 -9.26 -44.18
N TYR A 398 1.95 -9.74 -43.26
CA TYR A 398 1.80 -11.13 -42.90
C TYR A 398 0.36 -11.59 -43.04
N ILE A 399 0.19 -12.87 -43.34
CA ILE A 399 -1.09 -13.57 -43.24
C ILE A 399 -1.05 -14.46 -42.00
N ALA A 400 -2.05 -14.29 -41.14
CA ALA A 400 -2.24 -15.08 -39.95
C ALA A 400 -3.13 -16.30 -40.25
N SER A 401 -2.61 -17.50 -40.05
CA SER A 401 -3.39 -18.74 -40.08
C SER A 401 -3.80 -19.12 -38.66
N SER A 402 -5.10 -19.36 -38.46
CA SER A 402 -5.73 -19.67 -37.18
C SER A 402 -5.43 -21.11 -36.74
N GLY A 403 -4.23 -21.33 -36.24
CA GLY A 403 -3.98 -22.48 -35.36
C GLY A 403 -4.68 -22.28 -34.01
N GLN A 404 -6.02 -22.36 -33.97
CA GLN A 404 -6.84 -22.31 -32.74
C GLN A 404 -6.36 -21.29 -31.69
N ALA A 405 -6.13 -20.03 -32.04
CA ALA A 405 -5.70 -18.97 -31.12
C ALA A 405 -6.76 -18.73 -30.02
N SER A 406 -6.37 -18.84 -28.74
CA SER A 406 -7.27 -18.70 -27.57
C SER A 406 -7.63 -17.24 -27.23
N TRP A 407 -6.94 -16.26 -27.83
CA TRP A 407 -7.37 -14.88 -27.77
C TRP A 407 -8.21 -14.61 -29.01
N THR A 408 -9.46 -14.22 -28.81
CA THR A 408 -10.31 -13.74 -29.89
C THR A 408 -9.60 -12.56 -30.55
N LEU A 409 -8.92 -12.83 -31.67
CA LEU A 409 -9.02 -11.91 -32.81
C LEU A 409 -10.52 -11.66 -32.94
N PRO A 410 -10.97 -10.41 -33.07
CA PRO A 410 -12.39 -10.11 -33.11
C PRO A 410 -13.10 -11.10 -34.02
N ALA A 411 -13.95 -11.93 -33.43
CA ALA A 411 -14.66 -12.95 -34.17
C ALA A 411 -15.66 -12.21 -35.03
N ASP A 412 -15.46 -12.27 -36.34
CA ASP A 412 -16.39 -11.71 -37.30
C ASP A 412 -17.72 -12.48 -37.14
N PRO A 413 -18.85 -11.82 -36.83
CA PRO A 413 -20.14 -12.50 -36.74
C PRO A 413 -20.63 -13.03 -38.09
N ASP A 414 -19.94 -12.73 -39.20
CA ASP A 414 -20.29 -13.19 -40.55
C ASP A 414 -19.74 -14.60 -40.86
N PRO A 415 -20.60 -15.63 -41.01
CA PRO A 415 -20.19 -16.99 -41.36
C PRO A 415 -19.60 -17.14 -42.77
N LEU A 416 -19.63 -16.10 -43.62
CA LEU A 416 -19.02 -16.09 -44.96
C LEU A 416 -17.56 -15.60 -44.96
N CYS A 417 -17.04 -15.12 -43.83
CA CYS A 417 -15.66 -14.63 -43.69
C CYS A 417 -14.66 -15.80 -43.52
N HIS A 418 -14.38 -16.52 -44.61
CA HIS A 418 -13.38 -17.60 -44.65
C HIS A 418 -11.93 -17.12 -44.84
N THR A 419 -11.68 -15.82 -44.71
CA THR A 419 -10.43 -15.19 -45.15
C THR A 419 -9.48 -14.95 -43.98
N ASN A 420 -8.20 -15.23 -44.21
CA ASN A 420 -7.16 -15.16 -43.21
C ASN A 420 -6.98 -13.72 -42.69
N THR A 421 -6.72 -13.55 -41.39
CA THR A 421 -6.43 -12.24 -40.79
C THR A 421 -5.14 -11.68 -41.39
N SER A 422 -5.16 -10.42 -41.83
CA SER A 422 -3.96 -9.73 -42.29
C SER A 422 -3.30 -9.00 -41.12
N VAL A 423 -1.98 -9.11 -41.02
CA VAL A 423 -1.19 -8.46 -39.97
C VAL A 423 -0.12 -7.61 -40.63
N SER A 424 -0.13 -6.31 -40.36
CA SER A 424 0.91 -5.38 -40.82
C SER A 424 1.70 -4.86 -39.64
N ILE A 425 3.02 -4.94 -39.74
CA ILE A 425 3.95 -4.50 -38.70
C ILE A 425 4.83 -3.41 -39.30
N SER A 426 4.86 -2.22 -38.68
CA SER A 426 5.77 -1.12 -39.03
C SER A 426 5.80 -0.70 -40.50
N CYS A 427 4.63 -0.58 -41.14
CA CYS A 427 4.51 -0.05 -42.50
C CYS A 427 4.34 1.49 -42.51
N PHE A 428 4.63 2.14 -43.65
CA PHE A 428 4.86 3.60 -43.76
C PHE A 428 3.81 4.51 -43.11
N ALA A 429 2.53 4.12 -43.09
CA ALA A 429 1.47 4.91 -42.48
C ALA A 429 1.57 4.96 -40.93
N THR A 430 2.13 3.93 -40.31
CA THR A 430 2.20 3.74 -38.85
C THR A 430 3.45 2.94 -38.46
N PRO A 431 4.65 3.55 -38.50
CA PRO A 431 5.92 2.83 -38.27
C PRO A 431 6.04 2.25 -36.86
N ASN A 432 5.27 2.76 -35.91
CA ASN A 432 5.28 2.34 -34.51
C ASN A 432 4.13 1.38 -34.16
N ALA A 433 3.41 0.83 -35.15
CA ALA A 433 2.22 0.04 -34.89
C ALA A 433 2.26 -1.40 -35.44
N ILE A 434 1.54 -2.28 -34.73
CA ILE A 434 1.08 -3.58 -35.21
C ILE A 434 -0.43 -3.46 -35.44
N SER A 435 -0.87 -3.67 -36.68
CA SER A 435 -2.28 -3.67 -37.06
C SER A 435 -2.74 -5.05 -37.46
N PHE A 436 -3.83 -5.49 -36.83
CA PHE A 436 -4.57 -6.70 -37.17
C PHE A 436 -5.84 -6.27 -37.87
N GLN A 437 -5.98 -6.67 -39.13
CA GLN A 437 -7.13 -6.34 -39.96
C GLN A 437 -7.84 -7.62 -40.38
N THR A 438 -9.11 -7.70 -39.97
CA THR A 438 -10.10 -8.70 -40.39
C THR A 438 -10.90 -8.17 -41.59
N CYS A 439 -11.77 -9.00 -42.16
CA CYS A 439 -12.50 -8.62 -43.37
C CYS A 439 -13.68 -7.69 -43.11
N SER A 440 -14.33 -7.78 -41.95
CA SER A 440 -15.14 -6.68 -41.45
C SER A 440 -14.23 -5.54 -40.95
N SER A 441 -14.40 -4.36 -41.56
CA SER A 441 -13.67 -3.13 -41.19
C SER A 441 -13.97 -2.63 -39.76
N GLU A 442 -14.98 -3.21 -39.11
CA GLU A 442 -15.48 -2.81 -37.79
C GLU A 442 -14.57 -3.28 -36.63
N TYR A 443 -13.63 -4.19 -36.90
CA TYR A 443 -12.81 -4.80 -35.85
C TYR A 443 -11.28 -4.77 -36.11
N ASN A 444 -10.77 -3.62 -36.52
CA ASN A 444 -9.32 -3.42 -36.60
C ASN A 444 -8.71 -3.23 -35.21
N ALA A 445 -7.78 -4.11 -34.83
CA ALA A 445 -7.01 -3.95 -33.59
C ALA A 445 -5.63 -3.37 -33.93
N VAL A 446 -5.34 -2.18 -33.40
CA VAL A 446 -4.07 -1.49 -33.59
C VAL A 446 -3.36 -1.35 -32.26
N TYR A 447 -2.07 -1.64 -32.24
CA TYR A 447 -1.23 -1.56 -31.06
C TYR A 447 0.02 -0.73 -31.34
N HIS A 448 0.30 0.27 -30.51
CA HIS A 448 1.55 1.04 -30.57
C HIS A 448 2.66 0.31 -29.79
N CYS A 449 3.82 0.17 -30.40
CA CYS A 449 5.00 -0.46 -29.81
C CYS A 449 5.79 0.52 -28.96
N HIS A 450 6.38 0.00 -27.89
CA HIS A 450 7.12 0.81 -26.92
C HIS A 450 8.51 0.27 -26.62
N GLY A 451 8.60 -0.84 -25.90
CA GLY A 451 9.88 -1.45 -25.54
C GLY A 451 10.09 -2.76 -26.29
N THR A 452 11.31 -3.00 -26.75
CA THR A 452 11.64 -4.23 -27.49
C THR A 452 12.99 -4.80 -27.10
N TRP A 453 13.06 -6.13 -27.02
CA TRP A 453 14.32 -6.85 -26.88
C TRP A 453 14.23 -8.20 -27.58
N SER A 454 15.39 -8.80 -27.84
CA SER A 454 15.48 -10.11 -28.50
C SER A 454 16.36 -11.06 -27.69
N GLU A 455 15.94 -12.32 -27.63
CA GLU A 455 16.69 -13.42 -27.05
C GLU A 455 16.65 -14.58 -28.04
N ASN A 456 17.82 -15.01 -28.51
CA ASN A 456 17.96 -16.05 -29.53
C ASN A 456 17.13 -15.71 -30.80
N ARG A 457 16.08 -16.48 -31.08
CA ARG A 457 15.15 -16.27 -32.22
C ARG A 457 13.80 -15.67 -31.81
N THR A 458 13.68 -15.25 -30.56
CA THR A 458 12.44 -14.70 -30.00
C THR A 458 12.60 -13.21 -29.78
N THR A 459 11.64 -12.42 -30.28
CA THR A 459 11.56 -10.98 -30.10
C THR A 459 10.35 -10.66 -29.24
N TYR A 460 10.55 -9.83 -28.22
CA TYR A 460 9.52 -9.39 -27.31
C TYR A 460 9.21 -7.92 -27.57
N VAL A 461 7.93 -7.57 -27.53
CA VAL A 461 7.45 -6.22 -27.79
C VAL A 461 6.37 -5.87 -26.77
N ILE A 462 6.61 -4.82 -25.98
CA ILE A 462 5.59 -4.20 -25.16
C ILE A 462 4.79 -3.26 -26.04
N ALA A 463 3.47 -3.43 -26.05
CA ALA A 463 2.60 -2.60 -26.87
C ALA A 463 1.30 -2.21 -26.16
N SER A 464 0.76 -1.05 -26.52
CA SER A 464 -0.51 -0.54 -26.03
C SER A 464 -1.61 -0.56 -27.10
N PRO A 465 -2.83 -1.02 -26.79
CA PRO A 465 -3.94 -0.90 -27.72
C PRO A 465 -4.30 0.57 -27.94
N VAL A 466 -4.52 0.96 -29.20
CA VAL A 466 -4.96 2.32 -29.59
C VAL A 466 -6.40 2.58 -29.17
N SER A 467 -7.26 1.56 -29.31
CA SER A 467 -8.62 1.55 -28.81
C SER A 467 -8.81 0.31 -27.94
N ARG A 468 -9.47 0.46 -26.79
CA ARG A 468 -9.68 -0.63 -25.83
C ARG A 468 -11.03 -0.53 -25.16
N LYS A 469 -11.64 -1.67 -24.83
CA LYS A 469 -12.77 -1.71 -23.89
C LYS A 469 -12.26 -1.47 -22.47
N SER A 470 -13.14 -1.06 -21.56
CA SER A 470 -12.79 -0.85 -20.15
C SER A 470 -12.23 -2.11 -19.48
N THR A 471 -12.68 -3.29 -19.92
CA THR A 471 -12.26 -4.63 -19.45
C THR A 471 -10.92 -5.10 -20.01
N ASP A 472 -10.40 -4.46 -21.05
CA ASP A 472 -9.16 -4.89 -21.71
C ASP A 472 -7.93 -4.40 -20.94
N ALA A 473 -6.87 -5.20 -21.01
CA ALA A 473 -5.59 -4.85 -20.40
C ALA A 473 -5.02 -3.57 -21.02
N LYS A 474 -4.36 -2.75 -20.18
CA LYS A 474 -3.78 -1.48 -20.61
C LYS A 474 -2.58 -1.69 -21.56
N ARG A 475 -1.86 -2.80 -21.42
CA ARG A 475 -0.64 -3.13 -22.16
C ARG A 475 -0.58 -4.64 -22.39
N TYR A 476 0.11 -5.03 -23.44
CA TYR A 476 0.34 -6.43 -23.81
C TYR A 476 1.82 -6.66 -24.12
N CYS A 477 2.25 -7.88 -23.91
CA CYS A 477 3.50 -8.42 -24.44
C CYS A 477 3.22 -9.27 -25.67
N PHE A 478 3.77 -8.86 -26.81
CA PHE A 478 3.83 -9.67 -28.00
C PHE A 478 5.15 -10.42 -28.05
N ILE A 479 5.07 -11.74 -28.26
CA ILE A 479 6.23 -12.62 -28.34
C ILE A 479 6.26 -13.23 -29.74
N LEU A 480 7.23 -12.80 -30.54
CA LEU A 480 7.43 -13.20 -31.92
C LEU A 480 8.59 -14.19 -31.98
N ASN A 481 8.32 -15.45 -32.31
CA ASN A 481 9.36 -16.46 -32.45
C ASN A 481 9.52 -16.85 -33.92
N GLN A 482 10.69 -16.57 -34.48
CA GLN A 482 10.99 -16.78 -35.89
C GLN A 482 11.43 -18.22 -36.14
N ARG A 483 10.69 -18.92 -37.00
CA ARG A 483 10.97 -20.29 -37.46
C ARG A 483 11.24 -20.31 -38.96
N SER A 484 11.69 -21.45 -39.48
CA SER A 484 11.96 -21.61 -40.91
C SER A 484 10.66 -21.53 -41.72
N GLY A 485 10.43 -20.40 -42.39
CA GLY A 485 9.29 -20.17 -43.29
C GLY A 485 8.04 -19.53 -42.66
N TYR A 486 7.98 -19.37 -41.34
CA TYR A 486 6.86 -18.72 -40.63
C TYR A 486 7.29 -18.17 -39.27
N MET A 487 6.50 -17.27 -38.70
CA MET A 487 6.73 -16.66 -37.39
C MET A 487 5.54 -16.93 -36.48
N THR A 488 5.76 -17.35 -35.24
CA THR A 488 4.66 -17.54 -34.28
C THR A 488 4.53 -16.32 -33.38
N LEU A 489 3.31 -15.83 -33.20
CA LEU A 489 2.99 -14.68 -32.37
C LEU A 489 2.14 -15.09 -31.17
N HIS A 490 2.62 -14.82 -29.96
CA HIS A 490 1.81 -14.90 -28.73
C HIS A 490 1.49 -13.50 -28.21
N ARG A 491 0.35 -13.37 -27.52
CA ARG A 491 -0.06 -12.15 -26.80
C ARG A 491 -0.31 -12.51 -25.34
N LEU A 492 0.32 -11.79 -24.42
CA LEU A 492 0.15 -11.95 -22.97
C LEU A 492 -0.15 -10.60 -22.33
N SER A 493 -1.00 -10.58 -21.30
CA SER A 493 -1.38 -9.34 -20.59
C SER A 493 -0.69 -9.18 -19.23
N ASP A 494 -0.03 -10.22 -18.72
CA ASP A 494 0.47 -10.30 -17.35
C ASP A 494 2.00 -10.19 -17.25
N SER A 495 2.74 -10.92 -18.09
CA SER A 495 4.21 -10.85 -18.18
C SER A 495 4.71 -11.38 -19.52
N CYS A 496 5.93 -10.98 -19.93
CA CYS A 496 6.63 -11.52 -21.09
C CYS A 496 7.33 -12.85 -20.79
N ASN A 497 6.56 -13.86 -20.40
CA ASN A 497 7.07 -15.23 -20.19
C ASN A 497 6.08 -16.27 -20.72
N LEU A 498 6.55 -17.14 -21.62
CA LEU A 498 5.80 -18.30 -22.10
C LEU A 498 5.92 -19.44 -21.08
N SER A 499 5.21 -19.36 -19.96
CA SER A 499 5.16 -20.45 -19.00
C SER A 499 4.45 -21.67 -19.61
N ALA A 500 5.04 -22.87 -19.47
CA ALA A 500 4.49 -24.13 -20.01
C ALA A 500 3.04 -24.45 -19.58
N ASN A 501 2.56 -23.85 -18.49
CA ASN A 501 1.20 -24.03 -17.96
C ASN A 501 0.14 -23.07 -18.55
N ARG A 502 0.50 -22.11 -19.41
CA ARG A 502 -0.47 -21.20 -20.03
C ARG A 502 -0.77 -21.63 -21.46
N ILE A 503 -1.98 -22.14 -21.66
CA ILE A 503 -2.55 -22.47 -22.98
C ILE A 503 -2.83 -21.15 -23.71
N THR A 504 -1.81 -20.57 -24.34
CA THR A 504 -2.00 -19.52 -25.34
C THR A 504 -1.55 -20.07 -26.68
N SER A 505 -2.52 -20.51 -27.47
CA SER A 505 -2.25 -20.96 -28.84
C SER A 505 -1.68 -19.79 -29.66
N PRO A 506 -0.50 -19.95 -30.27
CA PRO A 506 0.12 -18.92 -31.07
C PRO A 506 -0.63 -18.67 -32.38
N LEU A 507 -0.50 -17.46 -32.91
CA LEU A 507 -0.87 -17.14 -34.29
C LEU A 507 0.32 -17.44 -35.21
N ASN A 508 0.10 -18.21 -36.27
CA ASN A 508 1.13 -18.47 -37.27
C ASN A 508 1.09 -17.40 -38.35
N LEU A 509 2.16 -16.64 -38.47
CA LEU A 509 2.35 -15.54 -39.42
C LEU A 509 3.24 -15.99 -40.58
N THR A 510 2.70 -15.91 -41.80
CA THR A 510 3.45 -16.14 -43.04
C THR A 510 3.68 -14.81 -43.74
N LEU A 511 4.94 -14.48 -43.99
CA LEU A 511 5.33 -13.24 -44.68
C LEU A 511 4.80 -13.24 -46.12
N GLN A 512 4.05 -12.22 -46.50
CA GLN A 512 3.55 -12.00 -47.86
C GLN A 512 4.41 -11.00 -48.64
N GLY A 513 4.92 -9.97 -47.96
CA GLY A 513 5.68 -8.91 -48.61
C GLY A 513 6.31 -7.96 -47.59
N SER A 514 7.35 -7.26 -48.04
CA SER A 514 7.92 -6.15 -47.27
C SER A 514 6.99 -4.94 -47.30
N CYS A 515 7.08 -4.02 -46.33
CA CYS A 515 6.29 -2.78 -46.35
C CYS A 515 6.66 -1.81 -47.50
N SER A 516 7.59 -2.19 -48.38
CA SER A 516 7.88 -1.48 -49.63
C SER A 516 7.30 -2.27 -50.81
N GLU A 517 6.03 -2.05 -51.10
CA GLU A 517 5.42 -2.19 -52.43
C GLU A 517 3.95 -1.76 -52.34
N ASN A 518 3.65 -0.52 -52.71
CA ASN A 518 2.30 -0.22 -53.19
C ASN A 518 2.17 -0.87 -54.56
N SER A 519 1.18 -1.74 -54.67
CA SER A 519 0.46 -2.02 -55.90
C SER A 519 0.16 -0.72 -56.63
N ALA A 520 0.93 -0.44 -57.69
CA ALA A 520 0.56 0.53 -58.70
C ALA A 520 -0.68 -0.03 -59.44
N SER A 521 -1.87 0.28 -58.93
CA SER A 521 -3.08 0.18 -59.74
C SER A 521 -2.90 1.10 -60.93
N LYS A 522 -2.95 0.51 -62.13
CA LYS A 522 -3.10 1.21 -63.40
C LYS A 522 -4.27 2.19 -63.28
N ASP A 523 -3.96 3.46 -63.09
CA ASP A 523 -4.82 4.55 -63.53
C ASP A 523 -4.08 5.31 -64.61
N SER A 524 -4.44 4.97 -65.84
CA SER A 524 -4.24 5.79 -67.02
C SER A 524 -4.89 7.15 -66.79
N SER A 525 -4.12 8.08 -66.26
CA SER A 525 -4.43 9.51 -66.26
C SER A 525 -3.39 10.22 -67.12
N MET A 526 -3.91 10.98 -68.08
CA MET A 526 -3.16 11.69 -69.11
C MET A 526 -2.05 12.55 -68.51
N LEU A 527 -0.87 12.45 -69.13
CA LEU A 527 0.21 13.43 -69.05
C LEU A 527 -0.34 14.83 -69.36
N VAL A 528 -0.39 15.71 -68.35
CA VAL A 528 -0.37 17.16 -68.55
C VAL A 528 1.00 17.64 -68.09
N LEU A 529 1.87 17.93 -69.07
CA LEU A 529 3.15 18.60 -68.89
C LEU A 529 2.92 20.00 -68.27
N PRO A 530 3.66 20.41 -67.23
CA PRO A 530 3.72 21.81 -66.85
C PRO A 530 4.62 22.56 -67.83
N SER A 531 4.07 23.62 -68.41
CA SER A 531 4.67 24.51 -69.38
C SER A 531 5.92 25.21 -68.84
N ILE A 532 7.06 25.02 -69.51
CA ILE A 532 8.37 25.67 -69.23
C ILE A 532 8.37 27.16 -69.65
N LEU A 533 7.23 27.86 -69.65
CA LEU A 533 7.11 29.21 -70.22
C LEU A 533 7.09 30.37 -69.21
N SER A 534 7.25 30.12 -67.90
CA SER A 534 7.22 31.18 -66.88
C SER A 534 8.57 31.60 -66.32
N LEU A 535 9.69 31.00 -66.76
CA LEU A 535 11.05 31.40 -66.30
C LEU A 535 11.83 32.30 -67.28
N LYS A 536 11.31 32.58 -68.48
CA LYS A 536 11.99 33.47 -69.46
C LYS A 536 11.48 34.90 -69.50
N VAL A 537 10.40 35.24 -68.77
CA VAL A 537 9.89 36.62 -68.67
C VAL A 537 10.51 37.36 -67.47
N ALA A 538 11.01 36.66 -66.46
CA ALA A 538 11.69 37.26 -65.31
C ALA A 538 13.14 37.73 -65.61
N LEU A 539 13.74 37.29 -66.73
CA LEU A 539 15.10 37.68 -67.14
C LEU A 539 15.16 38.84 -68.15
N VAL A 540 14.01 39.26 -68.70
CA VAL A 540 13.94 40.40 -69.66
C VAL A 540 13.60 41.73 -68.96
N LEU A 541 13.03 41.71 -67.74
CA LEU A 541 12.74 42.93 -66.98
C LEU A 541 13.88 43.40 -66.05
N LEU A 542 14.96 42.63 -65.92
CA LEU A 542 16.17 43.02 -65.16
C LEU A 542 17.23 43.74 -66.01
N ASN A 543 16.98 43.96 -67.30
CA ASN A 543 17.88 44.69 -68.21
C ASN A 543 17.29 46.01 -68.78
N ILE A 544 16.21 46.54 -68.19
CA ILE A 544 15.61 47.84 -68.58
C ILE A 544 15.75 48.91 -67.47
N PHE A 545 16.50 48.63 -66.40
CA PHE A 545 17.03 49.65 -65.50
C PHE A 545 18.56 49.63 -65.50
N ARG A 546 19.11 50.03 -66.66
CA ARG A 546 20.40 50.71 -66.75
C ARG A 546 20.35 51.72 -67.89
#